data_AF-A0AAQ3WF70-F1
#
_entry.id   AF-A0AAQ3WF70-F1
#
_cell.length_a   1.000
_cell.length_b   1.000
_cell.length_c   1.000
_cell.angle_alpha   90.00
_cell.angle_beta   90.00
_cell.angle_gamma   90.00
#
_symmetry.space_group_name_H-M   'P 1'
#
loop_
_entity.id
_entity.type
_entity.pdbx_description
1 polymer ?
#
loop_
_entity_poly.entity_id
_entity_poly.type
_entity_poly.pdbx_seq_one_letter_code
_entity_poly.pdbx_strand_id
1 'polypeptide(L)'
;MSEDDEPPPPPPTQLPPPRRPHKQLQPRGYQVEVFAEALRRNTIAVLDTGSGKTMVAVMLAREHARRARSGEVPRRIVVFLAPTVHLVNQQFKVIREYTDLDVAECHGASGVGGWNAHQWKEAIGTKEPKSECVLESV
;
A
#
# COMPACT_ATOMS: atom_id res chain seq x y z
N MET A 1 22.00 23.28 -43.48
CA MET A 1 21.29 23.83 -42.32
C MET A 1 20.08 22.94 -42.15
N SER A 2 20.24 21.89 -41.35
CA SER A 2 19.19 20.92 -41.08
C SER A 2 18.77 21.24 -39.65
N GLU A 3 17.69 22.00 -39.51
CA GLU A 3 17.14 22.35 -38.21
C GLU A 3 16.62 21.08 -37.53
N ASP A 4 17.10 20.87 -36.31
CA ASP A 4 16.71 19.83 -35.37
C ASP A 4 15.18 19.79 -35.19
N ASP A 5 14.55 18.73 -35.69
CA ASP A 5 13.17 18.35 -35.34
C ASP A 5 13.19 17.61 -34.00
N GLU A 6 13.45 18.34 -32.92
CA GLU A 6 13.32 17.79 -31.56
C GLU A 6 11.82 17.72 -31.20
N PRO A 7 11.28 16.53 -30.88
CA PRO A 7 9.88 16.41 -30.52
C PRO A 7 9.58 17.21 -29.24
N PRO A 8 8.38 17.82 -29.14
CA PRO A 8 8.04 18.68 -28.02
C PRO A 8 8.15 17.90 -26.69
N PRO A 9 8.65 18.55 -25.62
CA PRO A 9 8.80 17.91 -24.33
C PRO A 9 7.44 17.39 -23.84
N PRO A 10 7.41 16.21 -23.19
CA PRO A 10 6.17 15.66 -22.66
C PRO A 10 5.53 16.67 -21.70
N PRO A 11 4.19 16.78 -21.68
CA PRO A 11 3.49 17.72 -20.82
C PRO A 11 3.92 17.50 -19.36
N PRO A 12 4.06 18.57 -18.56
CA PRO A 12 4.51 18.47 -17.18
C PRO A 12 3.65 17.45 -16.45
N THR A 13 4.29 16.40 -15.93
CA THR A 13 3.69 15.30 -15.19
C THR A 13 2.64 15.88 -14.25
N GLN A 14 1.36 15.64 -14.55
CA GLN A 14 0.27 16.06 -13.69
C GLN A 14 0.60 15.58 -12.28
N LEU A 15 0.81 16.54 -11.36
CA LEU A 15 0.97 16.24 -9.96
C LEU A 15 -0.16 15.29 -9.56
N PRO A 16 0.14 14.20 -8.82
CA PRO A 16 -0.91 13.27 -8.41
C PRO A 16 -2.05 14.07 -7.77
N PRO A 17 -3.31 13.74 -8.10
CA PRO A 17 -4.45 14.52 -7.63
C PRO A 17 -4.38 14.69 -6.10
N PRO A 18 -4.82 15.85 -5.57
CA PRO A 18 -4.80 16.11 -4.14
C PRO A 18 -5.43 14.95 -3.38
N ARG A 19 -4.73 14.45 -2.35
CA ARG A 19 -5.12 13.25 -1.59
C ARG A 19 -6.53 13.48 -1.04
N ARG A 20 -7.52 12.73 -1.54
CA ARG A 20 -8.91 12.81 -1.07
C ARG A 20 -8.94 12.54 0.44
N PRO A 21 -9.82 13.19 1.22
CA PRO A 21 -10.00 12.81 2.62
C PRO A 21 -10.33 11.32 2.70
N HIS A 22 -9.48 10.56 3.40
CA HIS A 22 -9.62 9.11 3.50
C HIS A 22 -10.93 8.77 4.23
N LYS A 23 -11.58 7.70 3.77
CA LYS A 23 -12.88 7.30 4.32
C LYS A 23 -12.73 6.90 5.79
N GLN A 24 -13.66 7.34 6.63
CA GLN A 24 -13.66 6.98 8.04
C GLN A 24 -13.92 5.48 8.19
N LEU A 25 -13.17 4.86 9.10
CA LEU A 25 -13.32 3.45 9.44
C LEU A 25 -14.45 3.30 10.46
N GLN A 26 -15.37 2.39 10.18
CA GLN A 26 -16.41 1.95 11.11
C GLN A 26 -16.29 0.43 11.27
N PRO A 27 -15.31 -0.05 12.07
CA PRO A 27 -15.03 -1.47 12.19
C PRO A 27 -16.12 -2.19 12.99
N ARG A 28 -16.38 -3.45 12.62
CA ARG A 28 -17.26 -4.35 13.37
C ARG A 28 -16.55 -4.85 14.63
N GLY A 29 -17.30 -5.29 15.65
CA GLY A 29 -16.74 -5.74 16.94
C GLY A 29 -15.60 -6.75 16.80
N TYR A 30 -15.81 -7.84 16.06
CA TYR A 30 -14.76 -8.85 15.83
C TYR A 30 -13.52 -8.29 15.12
N GLN A 31 -13.67 -7.27 14.26
CA GLN A 31 -12.52 -6.65 13.58
C GLN A 31 -11.65 -5.89 14.58
N VAL A 32 -12.28 -5.24 15.57
CA VAL A 32 -11.59 -4.56 16.68
C VAL A 32 -10.86 -5.57 17.56
N GLU A 33 -11.49 -6.70 17.87
CA GLU A 33 -10.87 -7.78 18.67
C GLU A 33 -9.65 -8.37 17.97
N VAL A 34 -9.78 -8.75 16.69
CA VAL A 34 -8.66 -9.28 15.89
C VAL A 34 -7.54 -8.24 15.75
N PHE A 35 -7.88 -6.96 15.56
CA PHE A 35 -6.91 -5.87 15.51
C PHE A 35 -6.15 -5.72 16.82
N ALA A 36 -6.84 -5.73 17.95
CA ALA A 36 -6.22 -5.61 19.27
C ALA A 36 -5.25 -6.77 19.54
N GLU A 37 -5.61 -7.97 19.11
CA GLU A 37 -4.76 -9.16 19.22
C GLU A 37 -3.53 -9.08 18.31
N ALA A 38 -3.74 -8.69 17.05
CA ALA A 38 -2.67 -8.54 16.06
C ALA A 38 -1.66 -7.42 16.39
N LEU A 39 -2.05 -6.42 17.19
CA LEU A 39 -1.12 -5.41 17.70
C LEU A 39 -0.16 -5.96 18.79
N ARG A 40 -0.55 -7.03 19.47
CA ARG A 40 0.23 -7.61 20.57
C ARG A 40 1.17 -8.72 20.09
N ARG A 41 0.71 -9.55 19.15
CA ARG A 41 1.46 -10.69 18.63
C ARG A 41 1.04 -11.07 17.21
N ASN A 42 1.89 -11.87 16.56
CA ASN A 42 1.57 -12.47 15.26
C ASN A 42 0.27 -13.29 15.38
N THR A 43 -0.69 -12.99 14.52
CA THR A 43 -2.06 -13.50 14.64
C THR A 43 -2.54 -14.05 13.29
N ILE A 44 -3.06 -15.28 13.30
CA ILE A 44 -3.77 -15.88 12.17
C ILE A 44 -5.27 -15.70 12.41
N ALA A 45 -5.90 -14.81 11.66
CA ALA A 45 -7.33 -14.54 11.77
C ALA A 45 -8.14 -15.47 10.85
N VAL A 46 -8.86 -16.42 11.44
CA VAL A 46 -9.75 -17.34 10.72
C VAL A 46 -11.15 -16.74 10.66
N LEU A 47 -11.54 -16.20 9.50
CA LEU A 47 -12.84 -15.57 9.28
C LEU A 47 -13.36 -15.91 7.88
N ASP A 48 -14.67 -16.00 7.71
CA ASP A 48 -15.31 -16.32 6.42
C ASP A 48 -14.97 -15.31 5.33
N THR A 49 -15.04 -15.74 4.07
CA THR A 49 -14.92 -14.83 2.91
C THR A 49 -16.04 -13.78 2.94
N GLY A 50 -15.77 -12.57 2.43
CA GLY A 50 -16.75 -11.47 2.48
C GLY A 50 -16.94 -10.80 3.86
N SER A 51 -16.36 -11.32 4.94
CA SER A 51 -16.37 -10.69 6.27
C SER A 51 -15.50 -9.42 6.40
N GLY A 52 -14.97 -8.87 5.30
CA GLY A 52 -14.19 -7.64 5.34
C GLY A 52 -12.86 -7.75 6.11
N LYS A 53 -12.19 -8.91 6.07
CA LYS A 53 -10.88 -9.14 6.70
C LYS A 53 -9.85 -8.05 6.36
N THR A 54 -9.86 -7.55 5.12
CA THR A 54 -8.97 -6.47 4.65
C THR A 54 -9.05 -5.24 5.54
N MET A 55 -10.20 -4.97 6.16
CA MET A 55 -10.36 -3.83 7.06
C MET A 55 -9.50 -3.93 8.32
N VAL A 56 -9.27 -5.16 8.82
CA VAL A 56 -8.35 -5.40 9.95
C VAL A 56 -6.92 -5.01 9.57
N ALA A 57 -6.49 -5.42 8.37
CA ALA A 57 -5.16 -5.11 7.89
C ALA A 57 -4.98 -3.60 7.59
N VAL A 58 -6.02 -2.93 7.10
CA VAL A 58 -6.07 -1.46 6.96
C VAL A 58 -5.90 -0.77 8.32
N MET A 59 -6.58 -1.25 9.36
CA MET A 59 -6.41 -0.72 10.72
C MET A 59 -4.98 -0.90 11.24
N LEU A 60 -4.39 -2.09 11.04
CA LEU A 60 -3.00 -2.37 11.40
C LEU A 60 -2.02 -1.44 10.68
N ALA A 61 -2.17 -1.28 9.36
CA ALA A 61 -1.31 -0.43 8.57
C ALA A 61 -1.36 1.03 9.05
N ARG A 62 -2.56 1.56 9.34
CA ARG A 62 -2.74 2.92 9.86
C ARG A 62 -2.10 3.11 11.24
N GLU A 63 -2.27 2.14 12.14
CA GLU A 63 -1.69 2.24 13.48
C GLU A 63 -0.16 2.16 13.45
N HIS A 64 0.41 1.25 12.65
CA HIS A 64 1.86 1.19 12.48
C HIS A 64 2.42 2.47 11.85
N ALA A 65 1.73 3.03 10.86
CA ALA A 65 2.11 4.31 10.26
C ALA A 65 2.03 5.45 11.27
N ARG A 66 0.98 5.50 12.10
CA ARG A 66 0.84 6.48 13.18
C ARG A 66 2.02 6.40 14.15
N ARG A 67 2.34 5.19 14.65
CA ARG A 67 3.47 4.96 15.56
C ARG A 67 4.82 5.29 14.93
N ALA A 68 4.99 5.01 13.64
CA ALA A 68 6.21 5.36 12.93
C ALA A 68 6.37 6.88 12.77
N ARG A 69 5.27 7.60 12.50
CA ARG A 69 5.26 9.06 12.41
C ARG A 69 5.47 9.76 13.76
N SER A 70 5.02 9.15 14.86
CA SER A 70 5.29 9.66 16.22
C SER A 70 6.68 9.30 16.75
N GLY A 71 7.47 8.52 16.00
CA GLY A 71 8.80 8.07 16.41
C GLY A 71 8.78 6.94 17.46
N GLU A 72 7.62 6.39 17.79
CA GLU A 72 7.49 5.26 18.73
C GLU A 72 8.13 3.98 18.17
N VAL A 73 8.10 3.79 16.85
CA VAL A 73 8.69 2.63 16.16
C VAL A 73 9.39 3.05 14.87
N PRO A 74 10.37 2.26 14.38
CA PRO A 74 10.96 2.48 13.05
C PRO A 74 9.91 2.37 11.94
N ARG A 75 10.18 3.00 10.80
CA ARG A 75 9.36 2.83 9.60
C ARG A 75 9.33 1.37 9.17
N ARG A 76 8.17 0.93 8.69
CA ARG A 76 7.94 -0.43 8.20
C ARG A 76 7.28 -0.37 6.84
N ILE A 77 7.57 -1.38 6.03
CA ILE A 77 6.85 -1.69 4.81
C ILE A 77 5.76 -2.68 5.19
N VAL A 78 4.54 -2.46 4.70
CA VAL A 78 3.43 -3.40 4.89
C VAL A 78 3.22 -4.16 3.60
N VAL A 79 3.37 -5.47 3.62
CA VAL A 79 3.15 -6.29 2.42
C VAL A 79 1.81 -7.02 2.53
N PHE A 80 1.00 -6.93 1.48
CA PHE A 80 -0.27 -7.61 1.35
C PHE A 80 -0.18 -8.64 0.23
N LEU A 81 -0.40 -9.91 0.55
CA LEU A 81 -0.34 -10.97 -0.45
C LEU A 81 -1.73 -11.34 -0.94
N ALA A 82 -1.91 -11.44 -2.26
CA ALA A 82 -3.17 -11.82 -2.87
C ALA A 82 -2.95 -12.84 -4.01
N PRO A 83 -3.74 -13.92 -4.08
CA PRO A 83 -3.46 -15.04 -5.01
C PRO A 83 -3.80 -14.75 -6.47
N THR A 84 -4.41 -13.60 -6.78
CA THR A 84 -4.76 -13.23 -8.16
C THR A 84 -4.59 -11.74 -8.39
N VAL A 85 -4.27 -11.35 -9.62
CA VAL A 85 -4.18 -9.94 -10.05
C VAL A 85 -5.49 -9.19 -9.79
N HIS A 86 -6.64 -9.85 -9.97
CA HIS A 86 -7.93 -9.24 -9.68
C HIS A 86 -8.06 -8.85 -8.19
N LEU A 87 -7.63 -9.73 -7.29
CA LEU A 87 -7.65 -9.45 -5.84
C LEU A 87 -6.62 -8.39 -5.44
N VAL A 88 -5.44 -8.36 -6.08
CA VAL A 88 -4.47 -7.26 -5.91
C VAL A 88 -5.14 -5.92 -6.19
N ASN A 89 -5.76 -5.78 -7.37
CA ASN A 89 -6.41 -4.53 -7.78
C ASN A 89 -7.57 -4.14 -6.86
N GLN A 90 -8.35 -5.11 -6.37
CA GLN A 90 -9.42 -4.86 -5.40
C GLN A 90 -8.87 -4.35 -4.07
N GLN A 91 -7.86 -5.04 -3.52
CA GLN A 91 -7.26 -4.66 -2.24
C GLN A 91 -6.53 -3.32 -2.33
N PHE A 92 -5.83 -3.05 -3.44
CA PHE A 92 -5.16 -1.78 -3.73
C PHE A 92 -6.12 -0.60 -3.59
N LYS A 93 -7.30 -0.68 -4.23
CA LYS A 93 -8.32 0.37 -4.16
C LYS A 93 -8.79 0.60 -2.73
N VAL A 94 -9.06 -0.47 -1.97
CA VAL A 94 -9.48 -0.37 -0.57
C VAL A 94 -8.39 0.27 0.29
N ILE A 95 -7.14 -0.18 0.18
CA ILE A 95 -6.05 0.36 1.01
C ILE A 95 -5.83 1.85 0.69
N ARG A 96 -5.85 2.26 -0.59
CA ARG A 96 -5.73 3.67 -0.97
C ARG A 96 -6.91 4.53 -0.53
N GLU A 97 -8.13 3.99 -0.52
CA GLU A 97 -9.32 4.73 -0.09
C GLU A 97 -9.32 5.00 1.42
N TYR A 98 -8.83 4.04 2.22
CA TYR A 98 -8.92 4.08 3.68
C TYR A 98 -7.61 4.47 4.40
N THR A 99 -6.49 4.61 3.68
CA THR A 99 -5.18 4.96 4.27
C THR A 99 -4.50 6.11 3.54
N ASP A 100 -3.67 6.86 4.28
CA ASP A 100 -2.84 7.96 3.78
C ASP A 100 -1.44 7.52 3.32
N LEU A 101 -1.24 6.20 3.19
CA LEU A 101 0.02 5.56 2.86
C LEU A 101 0.35 5.73 1.37
N ASP A 102 1.64 5.62 1.04
CA ASP A 102 2.00 5.35 -0.35
C ASP A 102 1.70 3.88 -0.63
N VAL A 103 1.01 3.58 -1.73
CA VAL A 103 0.58 2.21 -2.00
C VAL A 103 0.91 1.91 -3.44
N ALA A 104 1.61 0.80 -3.64
CA ALA A 104 1.96 0.27 -4.95
C ALA A 104 1.38 -1.14 -5.11
N GLU A 105 0.96 -1.46 -6.33
CA GLU A 105 0.55 -2.82 -6.72
C GLU A 105 1.65 -3.46 -7.55
N CYS A 106 1.97 -4.72 -7.23
CA CYS A 106 3.00 -5.49 -7.89
C CYS A 106 2.43 -6.85 -8.31
N HIS A 107 2.35 -7.09 -9.63
CA HIS A 107 1.93 -8.36 -10.20
C HIS A 107 2.72 -8.66 -11.49
N GLY A 108 2.56 -9.85 -12.08
CA GLY A 108 3.38 -10.29 -13.22
C GLY A 108 3.40 -9.37 -14.44
N ALA A 109 2.33 -8.57 -14.64
CA ALA A 109 2.25 -7.58 -15.70
C ALA A 109 2.80 -6.18 -15.31
N SER A 110 3.14 -5.95 -14.05
CA SER A 110 3.71 -4.68 -13.55
C SER A 110 5.20 -4.52 -13.86
N GLY A 111 5.82 -5.47 -14.57
CA GLY A 111 7.26 -5.43 -14.91
C GLY A 111 8.21 -5.67 -13.73
N VAL A 112 7.65 -6.02 -12.55
CA VAL A 112 8.40 -6.27 -11.30
C VAL A 112 9.07 -7.64 -11.26
N GLY A 113 8.66 -8.59 -12.12
CA GLY A 113 9.17 -9.97 -12.10
C GLY A 113 10.67 -10.10 -12.42
N GLY A 114 11.29 -9.07 -13.01
CA GLY A 114 12.72 -9.01 -13.28
C GLY A 114 13.51 -8.13 -12.29
N TRP A 115 12.88 -7.61 -11.24
CA TRP A 115 13.53 -6.68 -10.33
C TRP A 115 14.58 -7.37 -9.46
N ASN A 116 15.76 -6.76 -9.39
CA ASN A 116 16.80 -7.14 -8.43
C ASN A 116 16.64 -6.38 -7.10
N ALA A 117 17.47 -6.74 -6.11
CA ALA A 117 17.38 -6.16 -4.77
C ALA A 117 17.58 -4.62 -4.75
N HIS A 118 18.36 -4.08 -5.69
CA HIS A 118 18.57 -2.63 -5.81
C HIS A 118 17.29 -1.93 -6.26
N GLN A 119 16.64 -2.44 -7.31
CA GLN A 119 15.39 -1.90 -7.83
C GLN A 119 14.29 -1.94 -6.77
N TRP A 120 14.19 -3.02 -6.01
CA TRP A 120 13.29 -3.10 -4.86
C TRP A 120 13.61 -2.04 -3.80
N LYS A 121 14.90 -1.90 -3.45
CA LYS A 121 15.35 -0.91 -2.46
C LYS A 121 15.07 0.53 -2.89
N GLU A 122 15.20 0.83 -4.18
CA GLU A 122 14.83 2.14 -4.72
C GLU A 122 13.30 2.32 -4.67
N ALA A 123 12.53 1.36 -5.16
CA ALA A 123 11.08 1.45 -5.14
C ALA A 123 10.53 1.71 -3.72
N ILE A 124 11.00 0.94 -2.74
CA ILE A 124 10.56 1.04 -1.34
C ILE A 124 11.28 2.13 -0.53
N GLY A 125 12.38 2.67 -1.06
CA GLY A 125 13.30 3.55 -0.33
C GLY A 125 13.30 5.02 -0.78
N THR A 126 12.79 5.35 -1.97
CA THR A 126 13.06 6.65 -2.60
C THR A 126 11.96 7.70 -2.47
N LYS A 127 11.17 7.70 -1.38
CA LYS A 127 10.35 8.86 -1.03
C LYS A 127 10.34 9.15 0.47
N GLU A 128 10.83 10.33 0.86
CA GLU A 128 10.54 10.92 2.18
C GLU A 128 9.02 11.07 2.40
N PRO A 129 8.54 11.22 3.65
CA PRO A 129 8.55 10.30 4.77
C PRO A 129 7.13 9.74 4.99
N LYS A 130 6.62 8.83 4.15
CA LYS A 130 5.26 8.28 4.33
C LYS A 130 5.26 6.79 3.99
N SER A 131 5.01 5.97 5.01
CA SER A 131 4.97 4.50 5.01
C SER A 131 4.30 3.91 3.78
N GLU A 132 4.90 2.83 3.24
CA GLU A 132 4.53 2.22 1.96
C GLU A 132 3.92 0.82 2.14
N CYS A 133 2.83 0.56 1.42
CA CYS A 133 2.19 -0.76 1.32
C CYS A 133 2.47 -1.38 -0.05
N VAL A 134 3.03 -2.58 -0.09
CA VAL A 134 3.28 -3.35 -1.32
C VAL A 134 2.30 -4.51 -1.40
N LEU A 135 1.56 -4.62 -2.49
CA LEU A 135 0.74 -5.81 -2.76
C LEU A 135 1.49 -6.76 -3.69
N GLU A 136 1.76 -7.99 -3.28
CA GLU A 136 2.43 -9.01 -4.13
C GLU A 136 1.50 -10.22 -4.33
N SER A 137 1.42 -10.71 -5.57
CA SER A 137 0.76 -11.98 -5.88
C SER A 137 1.81 -13.06 -6.12
N VAL A 138 1.78 -14.12 -5.31
CA VAL A 138 2.47 -15.39 -5.57
C VAL A 138 1.66 -16.27 -6.51
#